data_AF-A0A7L2U001-F1
#
_entry.id   AF-A0A7L2U001-F1
#
_cell.length_a   1.000
_cell.length_b   1.000
_cell.length_c   1.000
_cell.angle_alpha   90.00
_cell.angle_beta   90.00
_cell.angle_gamma   90.00
#
_symmetry.space_group_name_H-M   'P 1'
#
loop_
_entity.id
_entity.type
_entity.pdbx_description
1 polymer ?
#
loop_
_entity_poly.entity_id
_entity_poly.type
_entity_poly.pdbx_seq_one_letter_code
_entity_poly.pdbx_strand_id
1 'polypeptide(L)' 'HSPFQTPFTRFVLAFSRLMAEFETAETLLNSEVHMLLEHRKQQNESAEDEQELSEVFMKTLNYTARFSRFKNRETIASVR' A
#
# COMPACT_ATOMS: atom_id res chain seq x y z
N HIS A 1 -38.31 9.35 0.27
CA HIS A 1 -37.30 10.02 1.11
C HIS A 1 -37.33 9.38 2.50
N SER A 2 -36.48 8.40 2.76
CA SER A 2 -36.55 7.57 3.97
C SER A 2 -35.75 8.22 5.12
N PRO A 3 -36.32 8.47 6.31
CA PRO A 3 -35.76 9.41 7.28
C PRO A 3 -34.89 8.80 8.40
N PHE A 4 -34.35 7.59 8.27
CA PHE A 4 -33.52 6.98 9.32
C PHE A 4 -32.32 6.23 8.77
N GLN A 5 -31.33 6.96 8.26
CA GLN A 5 -29.99 6.39 8.12
C GLN A 5 -29.20 6.78 9.38
N THR A 6 -29.34 5.95 10.41
CA THR A 6 -28.58 6.11 11.65
C THR A 6 -27.08 6.02 11.34
N PRO A 7 -26.20 6.65 12.15
CA PRO A 7 -24.75 6.54 11.96
C PRO A 7 -24.26 5.09 11.90
N PHE A 8 -24.96 4.17 12.58
CA PHE A 8 -24.71 2.74 12.50
C PHE A 8 -24.94 2.17 11.10
N THR A 9 -26.06 2.49 10.43
CA THR A 9 -26.33 2.03 9.06
C THR A 9 -25.32 2.60 8.06
N ARG A 10 -24.85 3.84 8.25
CA ARG A 10 -23.76 4.40 7.43
C ARG A 10 -22.43 3.69 7.64
N PHE A 11 -22.09 3.34 8.87
CA PHE A 11 -20.88 2.59 9.20
C PHE A 11 -20.89 1.20 8.57
N VAL A 12 -22.01 0.46 8.69
CA VAL A 12 -22.14 -0.88 8.09
C VAL A 12 -22.05 -0.82 6.56
N LEU A 13 -22.65 0.17 5.92
CA LEU A 13 -22.55 0.34 4.47
C LEU A 13 -21.13 0.70 4.02
N ALA A 14 -20.43 1.57 4.77
CA ALA A 14 -19.03 1.91 4.49
C ALA A 14 -18.11 0.70 4.68
N PHE A 15 -18.31 -0.08 5.73
CA PHE A 15 -17.56 -1.31 5.99
C PHE A 15 -17.82 -2.38 4.92
N SER A 16 -19.09 -2.59 4.53
CA SER A 16 -19.45 -3.53 3.47
C SER A 16 -18.83 -3.14 2.13
N ARG A 17 -18.86 -1.84 1.79
CA ARG A 17 -18.21 -1.33 0.59
C ARG A 17 -16.69 -1.49 0.63
N LEU A 18 -16.06 -1.21 1.77
CA LEU A 18 -14.63 -1.47 1.97
C LEU A 18 -14.31 -2.94 1.70
N MET A 19 -15.06 -3.85 2.31
CA MET A 19 -14.86 -5.29 2.10
C MET A 19 -14.96 -5.70 0.63
N ALA A 20 -15.93 -5.14 -0.12
CA ALA A 20 -16.07 -5.41 -1.54
C ALA A 20 -14.88 -4.90 -2.37
N GLU A 21 -14.27 -3.77 -2.01
CA GLU A 21 -13.07 -3.24 -2.70
C GLU A 21 -11.81 -4.07 -2.44
N PHE A 22 -11.74 -4.77 -1.30
CA PHE A 22 -10.59 -5.62 -0.93
C PHE A 22 -10.79 -7.11 -1.22
N GLU A 23 -11.96 -7.55 -1.69
CA GLU A 23 -12.26 -8.96 -1.94
C GLU A 23 -11.37 -9.57 -3.03
N THR A 24 -11.03 -8.79 -4.06
CA THR A 24 -10.15 -9.21 -5.16
C THR A 24 -8.72 -8.69 -5.02
N ALA A 25 -8.41 -7.96 -3.96
CA ALA A 25 -7.11 -7.36 -3.77
C ALA A 25 -6.07 -8.38 -3.31
N GLU A 26 -4.92 -8.40 -3.98
CA GLU A 26 -3.80 -9.22 -3.54
C GLU A 26 -3.02 -8.51 -2.41
N THR A 27 -2.70 -9.26 -1.36
CA THR A 27 -1.85 -8.76 -0.29
C THR A 27 -0.39 -8.73 -0.72
N LEU A 28 0.37 -7.76 -0.21
CA LEU A 28 1.81 -7.63 -0.45
C LEU A 28 2.57 -7.74 0.88
N LEU A 29 3.70 -8.44 0.85
CA LEU A 29 4.64 -8.49 1.97
C LEU A 29 5.37 -7.15 2.09
N ASN A 30 5.73 -6.76 3.32
CA ASN A 30 6.54 -5.54 3.55
C ASN A 30 7.82 -5.50 2.69
N SER A 31 8.45 -6.65 2.46
CA SER A 31 9.63 -6.76 1.61
C SER A 31 9.33 -6.48 0.14
N GLU A 32 8.16 -6.87 -0.37
CA GLU A 32 7.74 -6.57 -1.74
C GLU A 32 7.41 -5.10 -1.90
N VAL A 33 6.66 -4.54 -0.95
CA VAL A 33 6.36 -3.12 -0.93
C VAL A 33 7.65 -2.31 -0.90
N HIS A 34 8.63 -2.70 -0.07
CA HIS A 34 9.93 -2.04 -0.03
C HIS A 34 10.63 -2.05 -1.40
N MET A 35 10.67 -3.20 -2.08
CA MET A 35 11.29 -3.32 -3.41
C MET A 35 10.59 -2.44 -4.46
N LEU A 36 9.27 -2.40 -4.45
CA LEU A 36 8.49 -1.59 -5.38
C LEU A 36 8.72 -0.08 -5.15
N LEU A 37 8.77 0.35 -3.88
CA LEU A 37 9.01 1.74 -3.53
C LEU A 37 10.45 2.17 -3.85
N GLU A 38 11.45 1.33 -3.59
CA GLU A 38 12.84 1.61 -3.99
C GLU A 38 12.96 1.79 -5.51
N HIS A 39 12.37 0.87 -6.29
CA HIS A 39 12.39 0.99 -7.74
C HIS A 39 11.70 2.28 -8.22
N ARG A 40 10.54 2.63 -7.63
CA ARG A 40 9.84 3.87 -7.97
C ARG A 40 10.62 5.13 -7.61
N LYS A 41 11.42 5.09 -6.53
CA LYS A 41 12.32 6.18 -6.13
C LYS A 41 13.46 6.34 -7.14
N GLN A 42 14.11 5.24 -7.53
CA GLN A 42 15.19 5.27 -8.54
C GLN A 42 14.69 5.77 -9.91
N GLN A 43 13.49 5.36 -10.32
CA GLN A 43 12.84 5.90 -11.53
C GLN A 43 12.60 7.40 -11.44
N ASN A 44 12.32 7.93 -10.25
CA ASN A 44 12.11 9.35 -10.02
C ASN A 44 13.41 10.14 -10.10
N GLU A 45 14.46 9.65 -9.44
CA GLU A 45 15.81 10.24 -9.44
C GLU A 45 16.45 10.24 -10.84
N SER A 46 16.00 9.33 -11.72
CA SER A 46 16.48 9.24 -13.11
C SER A 46 15.63 10.03 -14.11
N ALA A 47 14.53 10.67 -13.67
CA ALA A 47 13.64 11.43 -14.55
C ALA A 47 14.17 12.86 -14.75
N GLU A 48 14.06 13.40 -15.97
CA GLU A 48 14.48 14.78 -16.27
C GLU A 48 13.70 15.83 -15.47
N ASP A 49 12.41 15.60 -15.24
CA ASP A 49 11.55 16.39 -14.36
C ASP A 49 11.34 15.66 -13.03
N GLU A 50 12.36 15.69 -12.17
CA GLU A 50 12.28 15.08 -10.84
C GLU A 50 11.12 15.69 -10.04
N GLN A 51 10.16 14.85 -9.67
CA GLN A 51 9.05 15.25 -8.81
C GLN A 51 9.38 14.94 -7.35
N GLU A 52 9.11 15.86 -6.44
CA GLU A 52 9.23 15.56 -5.02
C GLU A 52 8.27 14.43 -4.63
N LEU A 53 8.82 13.33 -4.10
CA LEU A 53 8.03 12.22 -3.58
C LEU A 53 7.30 12.65 -2.31
N SER A 54 6.04 12.24 -2.18
CA SER A 54 5.20 12.65 -1.05
C SER A 54 5.77 12.21 0.31
N GLU A 55 5.44 12.96 1.36
CA GLU A 55 5.84 12.59 2.73
C GLU A 55 5.36 11.18 3.12
N VAL A 56 4.17 10.80 2.67
CA VAL A 56 3.60 9.46 2.87
C VAL A 56 4.45 8.40 2.18
N PHE A 57 4.93 8.67 0.96
CA PHE A 57 5.84 7.77 0.25
C PHE A 57 7.13 7.55 1.05
N MET A 58 7.78 8.64 1.48
CA MET A 58 9.04 8.56 2.24
C MET A 58 8.86 7.85 3.58
N LYS A 59 7.75 8.11 4.29
CA LYS A 59 7.42 7.41 5.54
C LYS A 59 7.21 5.90 5.31
N THR A 60 6.50 5.54 4.25
CA THR A 60 6.22 4.13 3.92
C THR A 60 7.48 3.40 3.48
N LEU A 61 8.34 4.04 2.68
CA LEU A 61 9.64 3.49 2.27
C LEU A 61 10.52 3.20 3.50
N ASN A 62 10.63 4.16 4.43
CA ASN A 62 11.41 3.98 5.66
C ASN A 62 10.83 2.91 6.59
N TYR A 63 9.50 2.86 6.72
CA TYR A 63 8.82 1.83 7.51
C TYR A 63 9.08 0.43 6.94
N THR A 64 8.82 0.26 5.64
CA THR A 64 9.00 -1.03 4.97
C THR A 64 10.47 -1.46 4.92
N ALA A 65 11.41 -0.52 4.78
CA ALA A 65 12.84 -0.80 4.89
C ALA A 65 13.22 -1.39 6.26
N ARG A 66 12.69 -0.81 7.35
CA ARG A 66 12.97 -1.24 8.72
C ARG A 66 12.39 -2.63 9.04
N PHE A 67 11.21 -2.94 8.50
CA PHE A 67 10.50 -4.20 8.76
C PHE A 67 10.66 -5.25 7.65
N SER A 68 11.39 -4.93 6.58
CA SER A 68 11.71 -5.89 5.53
C SER A 68 12.68 -6.93 6.08
N ARG A 69 12.18 -8.17 6.22
CA ARG A 69 13.01 -9.31 6.65
C ARG A 69 13.82 -9.91 5.51
N PHE A 70 13.35 -9.74 4.27
CA PHE A 70 13.92 -10.36 3.09
C PHE A 70 14.36 -9.30 2.09
N LYS A 71 15.61 -9.39 1.64
CA LYS A 71 16.20 -8.47 0.66
C LYS A 71 16.33 -9.08 -0.74
N ASN A 72 16.12 -10.40 -0.86
CA ASN A 72 16.22 -11.13 -2.13
C ASN A 72 14.82 -11.52 -2.63
N ARG A 73 14.56 -11.22 -3.91
CA ARG A 73 13.33 -11.56 -4.62
C ARG A 73 13.03 -13.06 -4.61
N GLU A 74 14.07 -13.90 -4.69
CA GLU A 74 13.93 -15.36 -4.67
C GLU A 74 13.44 -15.86 -3.31
N THR A 75 13.95 -15.29 -2.22
CA THR A 75 13.53 -15.62 -0.86
C THR A 75 12.08 -15.17 -0.61
N ILE A 76 11.70 -14.00 -1.11
CA ILE A 76 10.32 -13.51 -1.03
C ILE A 76 9.36 -14.45 -1.77
N ALA A 77 9.72 -14.86 -2.99
CA ALA A 77 8.91 -15.79 -3.78
C ALA A 77 8.81 -17.18 -3.14
N SER A 78 9.83 -17.61 -2.40
CA SER A 78 9.82 -18.90 -1.69
C SER A 78 9.00 -18.89 -0.40
N VAL A 79 8.71 -17.70 0.16
CA VAL A 79 7.96 -17.52 1.42
C VAL A 79 6.47 -17.23 1.17
N ARG A 80 6.11 -16.76 -0.03
CA ARG A 80 4.72 -16.68 -0.51
C ARG A 80 4.15 -18.07 -0.75
#